data_AF-A0A848NT41-F1
#
_entry.id   AF-A0A848NT41-F1
#
_cell.length_a   1.000
_cell.length_b   1.000
_cell.length_c   1.000
_cell.angle_alpha   90.00
_cell.angle_beta   90.00
_cell.angle_gamma   90.00
#
_symmetry.space_group_name_H-M   'P 1'
#
loop_
_entity.id
_entity.type
_entity.pdbx_description
1 polymer ?
#
loop_
_entity_poly.entity_id
_entity_poly.type
_entity_poly.pdbx_seq_one_letter_code
_entity_poly.pdbx_strand_id
1 'polypeptide(L)'
;MIKSDDTGKLILRLTLGILILLHGLFKITGGGVGGIAGMLSSHGLPGFLAYGVYIGEIIAPVLLIIGVYTRLGGLIIAINMVVA
;
A
#
# COMPACT_ATOMS: atom_id res chain seq x y z
N MET A 1 -17.13 22.96 -21.03
CA MET A 1 -16.03 22.38 -20.22
C MET A 1 -16.33 20.90 -20.08
N ILE A 2 -15.65 20.04 -20.84
CA ILE A 2 -15.87 18.59 -20.75
C ILE A 2 -15.39 18.16 -19.37
N LYS A 3 -16.34 17.85 -18.49
CA LYS A 3 -16.08 17.55 -17.09
C LYS A 3 -15.86 16.04 -16.97
N SER A 4 -14.63 15.61 -17.25
CA SER A 4 -14.23 14.19 -17.22
C SER A 4 -13.83 13.74 -15.81
N ASP A 5 -14.66 14.06 -14.81
CA ASP A 5 -14.36 13.81 -13.39
C ASP A 5 -14.15 12.32 -13.10
N ASP A 6 -14.87 11.44 -13.79
CA ASP A 6 -14.78 10.00 -13.61
C ASP A 6 -13.48 9.43 -14.20
N THR A 7 -13.05 9.94 -15.35
CA THR A 7 -11.76 9.58 -15.96
C THR A 7 -10.60 10.03 -15.07
N GLY A 8 -10.67 11.25 -14.50
CA GLY A 8 -9.65 11.75 -13.58
C GLY A 8 -9.52 10.87 -12.32
N LYS A 9 -10.66 10.48 -11.72
CA LYS A 9 -10.67 9.57 -10.55
C LYS A 9 -10.16 8.16 -10.89
N LEU A 10 -10.41 7.67 -12.10
CA LEU A 10 -9.91 6.39 -12.56
C LEU A 10 -8.38 6.41 -12.67
N ILE A 11 -7.83 7.44 -13.32
CA ILE A 11 -6.39 7.65 -13.45
C ILE A 11 -5.73 7.74 -12.08
N LEU A 12 -6.26 8.58 -11.19
CA LEU A 12 -5.69 8.77 -9.84
C LEU A 12 -5.59 7.43 -9.07
N ARG A 13 -6.63 6.61 -9.16
CA ARG A 13 -6.72 5.32 -8.49
C ARG A 13 -5.77 4.27 -9.08
N LEU A 14 -5.66 4.22 -10.40
CA LEU A 14 -4.69 3.36 -11.07
C LEU A 14 -3.26 3.77 -10.74
N THR A 15 -2.93 5.06 -10.87
CA THR A 15 -1.59 5.59 -10.58
C THR A 15 -1.21 5.34 -9.12
N LEU A 16 -2.08 5.67 -8.16
CA LEU A 16 -1.81 5.43 -6.74
C LEU A 16 -1.66 3.94 -6.45
N GLY A 17 -2.58 3.10 -6.95
CA GLY A 17 -2.53 1.66 -6.74
C GLY A 17 -1.26 1.03 -7.29
N ILE A 18 -0.87 1.37 -8.52
CA ILE A 18 0.33 0.84 -9.18
C ILE A 18 1.60 1.28 -8.43
N LEU A 19 1.71 2.56 -8.05
CA LEU A 19 2.88 3.09 -7.34
C LEU A 19 3.07 2.42 -5.98
N ILE A 20 1.98 2.24 -5.22
CA ILE A 20 2.05 1.59 -3.90
C ILE A 20 2.34 0.09 -4.04
N LEU A 21 1.80 -0.58 -5.08
CA LEU A 21 2.14 -1.96 -5.39
C LEU A 21 3.63 -2.12 -5.71
N LEU A 22 4.18 -1.24 -6.55
CA LEU A 22 5.61 -1.20 -6.86
C LEU A 22 6.46 -0.94 -5.62
N HIS A 23 6.01 -0.03 -4.74
CA HIS A 23 6.65 0.25 -3.47
C HIS A 23 6.72 -1.01 -2.58
N GLY A 24 5.58 -1.70 -2.40
CA GLY A 24 5.53 -2.96 -1.65
C GLY A 24 6.36 -4.08 -2.28
N LEU A 25 6.35 -4.19 -3.61
CA LEU A 25 7.16 -5.17 -4.33
C LEU A 25 8.66 -4.91 -4.14
N PHE A 26 9.09 -3.65 -4.21
CA PHE A 26 10.48 -3.26 -3.94
C PHE A 26 10.89 -3.54 -2.50
N LYS A 27 9.98 -3.37 -1.54
CA LYS A 27 10.19 -3.75 -0.13
C LYS A 27 10.45 -5.25 0.01
N ILE A 28 9.82 -6.08 -0.83
CA ILE A 28 10.05 -7.53 -0.86
C ILE A 28 11.38 -7.88 -1.56
N THR A 29 11.67 -7.27 -2.71
CA THR A 29 12.78 -7.70 -3.59
C THR A 29 14.13 -7.04 -3.28
N GLY A 30 14.15 -5.85 -2.67
CA GLY A 30 15.38 -5.07 -2.40
C GLY A 30 16.09 -5.36 -1.07
N GLY A 31 15.57 -6.27 -0.25
CA GLY A 31 16.05 -6.51 1.13
C GLY A 31 15.03 -7.20 2.03
N GLY A 32 13.84 -7.49 1.49
CA GLY A 32 12.76 -8.17 2.18
C GLY A 32 12.18 -7.35 3.33
N VAL A 33 11.36 -8.04 4.12
CA VAL A 33 10.82 -7.53 5.39
C VAL A 33 11.93 -7.13 6.37
N GLY A 34 13.22 -7.36 6.07
CA GLY A 34 14.36 -7.05 6.94
C GLY A 34 14.42 -5.62 7.46
N GLY A 35 13.96 -4.62 6.71
CA GLY A 35 13.85 -3.24 7.20
C GLY A 35 12.77 -3.07 8.28
N ILE A 36 11.58 -3.66 8.07
CA ILE A 36 10.48 -3.61 9.03
C ILE A 36 10.74 -4.56 10.20
N ALA A 37 11.15 -5.80 9.94
CA ALA A 37 11.53 -6.79 10.94
C ALA A 37 12.74 -6.33 11.77
N GLY A 38 13.70 -5.62 11.16
CA GLY A 38 14.81 -4.98 11.87
C GLY A 38 14.32 -3.88 12.80
N MET A 39 13.43 -2.99 12.35
CA MET A 39 12.81 -1.95 13.17
C MET A 39 11.92 -2.54 14.28
N LEU A 40 11.17 -3.60 13.97
CA LEU A 40 10.32 -4.32 14.92
C LEU A 40 11.16 -5.05 15.99
N SER A 41 12.25 -5.70 15.57
CA SER A 41 13.21 -6.33 16.47
C SER A 41 13.93 -5.28 17.32
N SER A 42 14.15 -4.07 16.80
CA SER A 42 14.69 -2.93 17.55
C SER A 42 13.71 -2.43 18.62
N HIS A 43 12.41 -2.60 18.39
CA HIS A 43 11.33 -2.29 19.33
C HIS A 43 10.84 -3.50 20.15
N GLY A 44 11.53 -4.66 20.08
CA GLY A 44 11.19 -5.87 20.83
C GLY A 44 9.88 -6.55 20.43
N LEU A 45 9.34 -6.22 19.27
CA LEU A 45 8.05 -6.68 18.76
C LEU A 45 8.24 -7.86 17.79
N PRO A 46 7.37 -8.89 17.83
CA PRO A 46 7.50 -10.08 17.02
C PRO A 46 7.34 -9.75 15.54
N GLY A 47 8.26 -10.25 14.70
CA GLY A 47 8.28 -10.09 13.23
C GLY A 47 6.97 -10.46 12.52
N PHE A 48 6.04 -11.10 13.21
CA PHE A 48 4.69 -11.39 12.72
C PHE A 48 3.88 -10.13 12.35
N LEU A 49 4.05 -9.01 13.06
CA LEU A 49 3.35 -7.75 12.71
C LEU A 49 3.84 -7.17 11.39
N ALA A 50 5.06 -7.51 10.96
CA ALA A 50 5.58 -7.06 9.67
C ALA A 50 4.80 -7.65 8.49
N TYR A 51 4.11 -8.79 8.68
CA TYR A 51 3.18 -9.33 7.69
C TYR A 51 1.89 -8.51 7.56
N GLY A 52 1.53 -7.70 8.57
CA GLY A 52 0.41 -6.76 8.48
C GLY A 52 0.63 -5.68 7.41
N VAL A 53 1.89 -5.33 7.13
CA VAL A 53 2.26 -4.38 6.08
C VAL A 53 1.88 -4.92 4.69
N TYR A 54 1.90 -6.23 4.48
CA TYR A 54 1.44 -6.82 3.21
C TYR A 54 -0.04 -6.57 2.92
N ILE A 55 -0.86 -6.47 3.97
CA ILE A 55 -2.28 -6.14 3.80
C ILE A 55 -2.41 -4.71 3.27
N GLY A 56 -1.57 -3.78 3.75
CA GLY A 56 -1.60 -2.39 3.32
C GLY A 56 -0.87 -2.07 2.01
N GLU A 57 0.22 -2.77 1.69
CA GLU A 57 1.04 -2.48 0.50
C GLU A 57 0.71 -3.36 -0.71
N ILE A 58 0.00 -4.48 -0.52
CA ILE A 58 -0.34 -5.40 -1.62
C ILE A 58 -1.85 -5.52 -1.75
N ILE A 59 -2.55 -5.90 -0.68
CA ILE A 59 -4.01 -6.15 -0.76
C ILE A 59 -4.76 -4.83 -1.01
N ALA A 60 -4.43 -3.76 -0.29
CA ALA A 60 -5.10 -2.46 -0.44
C ALA A 60 -4.94 -1.83 -1.84
N PRO A 61 -3.75 -1.76 -2.47
CA PRO A 61 -3.62 -1.26 -3.84
C PRO A 61 -4.26 -2.17 -4.88
N VAL A 62 -4.24 -3.50 -4.71
CA VAL A 62 -4.96 -4.42 -5.60
C VAL A 62 -6.46 -4.15 -5.55
N LEU A 63 -7.04 -3.99 -4.35
CA LEU A 63 -8.45 -3.61 -4.18
C LEU A 63 -8.75 -2.25 -4.82
N LEU A 64 -7.85 -1.28 -4.68
CA LEU A 64 -7.95 0.04 -5.31
C LEU A 64 -7.96 -0.08 -6.85
N ILE A 65 -7.08 -0.87 -7.45
CA ILE A 65 -7.00 -1.06 -8.90
C ILE A 65 -8.25 -1.76 -9.44
N ILE A 66 -8.71 -2.83 -8.77
CA ILE A 66 -9.94 -3.57 -9.16
C ILE A 66 -11.19 -2.69 -8.97
N GLY A 67 -11.10 -1.63 -8.17
CA GLY A 67 -12.19 -0.69 -7.96
C GLY A 67 -13.19 -1.15 -6.90
N VAL A 68 -12.86 -2.18 -6.12
CA VAL A 68 -13.68 -2.74 -5.04
C VAL A 68 -13.17 -2.19 -3.70
N TYR A 69 -14.07 -1.69 -2.86
CA TYR A 69 -13.72 -1.05 -1.57
C TYR A 69 -12.65 0.04 -1.65
N THR A 70 -12.62 0.83 -2.72
CA THR A 70 -11.60 1.87 -2.98
C THR A 70 -11.43 2.90 -1.87
N ARG A 71 -12.51 3.23 -1.15
CA ARG A 71 -12.45 4.12 0.03
C ARG A 71 -11.68 3.49 1.20
N LEU A 72 -11.92 2.22 1.48
CA LEU A 72 -11.21 1.49 2.55
C LEU A 72 -9.77 1.18 2.13
N GLY A 73 -9.55 0.76 0.87
CA GLY A 73 -8.22 0.56 0.31
C GLY A 73 -7.37 1.84 0.38
N GLY A 74 -7.95 2.99 0.01
CA GLY A 74 -7.27 4.28 0.13
C GLY A 74 -6.96 4.70 1.57
N LEU A 75 -7.87 4.42 2.52
CA LEU A 75 -7.63 4.69 3.95
C LEU A 75 -6.48 3.83 4.49
N ILE A 76 -6.46 2.54 4.14
CA ILE A 76 -5.41 1.61 4.55
C ILE A 76 -4.07 2.07 3.96
N ILE A 77 -4.03 2.43 2.67
CA ILE A 77 -2.82 2.98 2.04
C ILE A 77 -2.36 4.25 2.77
N ALA A 78 -3.27 5.17 3.10
CA ALA A 78 -2.92 6.42 3.78
C ALA A 78 -2.32 6.17 5.17
N ILE A 79 -2.93 5.29 5.97
CA ILE A 79 -2.39 4.87 7.28
C ILE A 79 -1.02 4.23 7.09
N ASN A 80 -0.89 3.36 6.10
CA ASN A 80 0.35 2.67 5.83
C ASN A 80 1.45 3.67 5.46
N MET A 81 1.17 4.69 4.63
CA MET A 81 2.12 5.76 4.29
C MET A 81 2.50 6.67 5.48
N VAL A 82 1.69 6.76 6.52
CA VAL A 82 2.04 7.51 7.75
C VAL A 82 3.04 6.71 8.60
N VAL A 83 2.99 5.39 8.52
CA VAL A 83 3.83 4.48 9.32
C VAL A 83 5.06 3.98 8.54
N ALA A 84 4.98 3.93 7.21
CA ALA A 84 5.94 3.29 6.30
C ALA A 84 7.27 4.02 6.15
#